data_AF-A0AAU9IFG7-F1
#
_entry.id   AF-A0AAU9IFG7-F1
#
_cell.length_a   1.000
_cell.length_b   1.000
_cell.length_c   1.000
_cell.angle_alpha   90.00
_cell.angle_beta   90.00
_cell.angle_gamma   90.00
#
_symmetry.space_group_name_H-M   'P 1'
#
loop_
_entity.id
_entity.type
_entity.pdbx_description
1 polymer ?
#
loop_
_entity_poly.entity_id
_entity_poly.type
_entity_poly.pdbx_seq_one_letter_code
_entity_poly.pdbx_strand_id
1 'polypeptide(L)'
;MVESISFGSANPPNSLTHAQNINPLLIGVDPNADKDLYLQDTACIICKSEFGITKRKYRCKFCWRGVCSKCSEQKTYHPIFNIAKRICDDCFKIYVHRLSTVSVEYEVSRSKQVIEELQYYITNVIEEKKRDVTMVEVLKGKYQLIEKEIQNIKNQYDNRTKLREAVEEKLKENTRIEKELGVLEIENRFRRRKSRIVEDRVNWIRKLDDKLGNVIKDKILLSKEAMKLEATIKKSTQKRKEIEENYINLEMLRNQKENLKKQLENSQRETPKKSCLECIIQ
;
A
#
# COMPACT_ATOMS: atom_id res chain seq x y z
N MET A 1 37.85 -15.96 5.06
CA MET A 1 39.33 -15.90 5.02
C MET A 1 39.80 -16.27 6.40
N VAL A 2 40.27 -17.50 6.57
CA VAL A 2 40.73 -18.01 7.87
C VAL A 2 42.17 -17.56 7.99
N GLU A 3 42.42 -16.52 8.79
CA GLU A 3 43.78 -16.09 9.12
C GLU A 3 44.46 -17.22 9.89
N SER A 4 45.53 -17.74 9.31
CA SER A 4 46.41 -18.73 9.90
C SER A 4 47.10 -18.13 11.12
N ILE A 5 46.62 -18.48 12.31
CA ILE A 5 47.23 -18.12 13.59
C ILE A 5 48.54 -18.91 13.70
N SER A 6 49.65 -18.22 13.44
CA SER A 6 50.99 -18.73 13.71
C SER A 6 51.20 -18.76 15.23
N PHE A 7 51.19 -19.96 15.81
CA PHE A 7 51.63 -20.16 17.18
C PHE A 7 53.13 -19.86 17.26
N GLY A 8 53.47 -18.66 17.72
CA GLY A 8 54.84 -18.30 18.04
C GLY A 8 55.34 -19.19 19.17
N SER A 9 56.33 -20.03 18.88
CA SER A 9 57.09 -20.78 19.89
C SER A 9 57.75 -19.80 20.86
N ALA A 10 57.09 -19.56 22.00
CA ALA A 10 57.75 -18.97 23.14
C ALA A 10 58.79 -19.96 23.65
N ASN A 11 60.07 -19.65 23.45
CA ASN A 11 61.14 -20.38 24.12
C ASN A 11 60.90 -20.30 25.63
N PRO A 12 60.83 -21.44 26.35
CA PRO A 12 60.64 -21.42 27.79
C PRO A 12 61.79 -20.65 28.45
N PRO A 13 61.51 -19.85 29.50
CA PRO A 13 62.53 -19.07 30.18
C PRO A 13 63.61 -20.00 30.71
N ASN A 14 64.80 -19.85 30.13
CA ASN A 14 66.01 -20.55 30.55
C ASN A 14 66.55 -19.84 31.79
N SER A 15 65.96 -20.11 32.96
CA SER A 15 66.42 -19.58 34.25
C SER A 15 66.74 -20.70 35.24
N LEU A 16 67.69 -21.56 34.86
CA LEU A 16 68.40 -22.49 35.73
C LEU A 16 69.59 -21.78 36.39
N THR A 17 69.32 -20.80 37.26
CA THR A 17 70.38 -20.08 37.97
C THR A 17 70.01 -19.79 39.43
N HIS A 18 69.65 -20.81 40.23
CA HIS A 18 69.98 -20.86 41.67
C HIS A 18 69.36 -22.10 42.34
N ALA A 19 70.11 -23.20 42.38
CA ALA A 19 70.17 -24.09 43.53
C ALA A 19 71.28 -25.11 43.27
N GLN A 20 72.19 -25.21 44.22
CA GLN A 20 73.13 -26.31 44.32
C GLN A 20 72.33 -27.61 44.25
N ASN A 21 72.47 -28.29 43.11
CA ASN A 21 71.86 -29.55 42.76
C ASN A 21 72.53 -30.66 43.60
N ILE A 22 72.30 -30.62 44.92
CA ILE A 22 72.53 -31.77 45.78
C ILE A 22 71.55 -32.81 45.25
N ASN A 23 72.08 -33.76 44.48
CA ASN A 23 71.29 -34.83 43.92
C ASN A 23 70.44 -35.41 45.06
N PRO A 24 69.09 -35.35 44.99
CA PRO A 24 68.20 -35.64 46.11
C PRO A 24 68.33 -37.08 46.61
N LEU A 25 69.17 -37.89 45.97
CA LEU A 25 69.54 -39.26 46.32
C LEU A 25 70.65 -39.36 47.38
N LEU A 26 71.37 -38.27 47.69
CA LEU A 26 72.47 -38.24 48.68
C LEU A 26 72.16 -37.19 49.75
N ILE A 27 71.32 -37.55 50.73
CA ILE A 27 71.03 -36.64 51.85
C ILE A 27 72.15 -36.73 52.89
N GLY A 28 72.92 -35.65 53.04
CA GLY A 28 73.66 -35.34 54.27
C GLY A 28 74.78 -36.31 54.64
N VAL A 29 75.36 -36.99 53.66
CA VAL A 29 76.36 -38.03 53.88
C VAL A 29 77.75 -37.42 53.72
N ASP A 30 78.47 -37.17 54.82
CA ASP A 30 79.87 -36.76 54.79
C ASP A 30 80.73 -38.03 54.57
N PRO A 31 81.41 -38.16 53.41
CA PRO A 31 82.22 -39.34 53.09
C PRO A 31 83.30 -39.65 54.14
N ASN A 32 83.73 -38.66 54.91
CA ASN A 32 84.74 -38.80 55.95
C ASN A 32 84.12 -39.23 57.28
N ALA A 33 83.02 -38.61 57.72
CA ALA A 33 82.34 -38.96 58.98
C ALA A 33 81.80 -40.40 58.96
N ASP A 34 81.36 -40.89 57.80
CA ASP A 34 80.72 -42.20 57.72
C ASP A 34 81.70 -43.37 57.49
N LYS A 35 82.98 -43.08 57.25
CA LYS A 35 84.03 -44.12 57.20
C LYS A 35 84.21 -44.80 58.55
N ASP A 36 84.06 -44.06 59.64
CA ASP A 36 84.19 -44.60 61.00
C ASP A 36 82.99 -45.47 61.38
N LEU A 37 81.78 -45.09 60.95
CA LEU A 37 80.58 -45.90 61.12
C LEU A 37 80.71 -47.27 60.42
N TYR A 38 81.28 -47.29 59.21
CA TYR A 38 81.58 -48.56 58.53
C TYR A 38 82.46 -49.45 59.39
N LEU A 39 83.55 -48.92 59.97
CA LEU A 39 84.51 -49.72 60.74
C LEU A 39 83.86 -50.28 62.01
N GLN A 40 83.03 -49.48 62.68
CA GLN A 40 82.35 -49.85 63.94
C GLN A 40 81.28 -50.93 63.76
N ASP A 41 80.69 -51.10 62.58
CA ASP A 41 79.63 -52.10 62.35
C ASP A 41 80.15 -53.55 62.46
N THR A 42 79.98 -54.22 63.61
CA THR A 42 80.37 -55.64 63.80
C THR A 42 79.37 -56.63 63.19
N ALA A 43 78.18 -56.17 62.86
CA ALA A 43 77.11 -56.94 62.23
C ALA A 43 76.44 -56.17 61.10
N CYS A 44 75.73 -56.89 60.22
CA CYS A 44 75.00 -56.27 59.12
C CYS A 44 73.91 -55.33 59.64
N ILE A 45 73.90 -54.07 59.20
CA ILE A 45 72.91 -53.10 59.69
C ILE A 45 71.46 -53.46 59.34
N ILE A 46 71.23 -54.30 58.31
CA ILE A 46 69.91 -54.74 57.85
C ILE A 46 69.47 -55.99 58.63
N CYS A 47 70.12 -57.14 58.42
CA CYS A 47 69.69 -58.42 59.00
C CYS A 47 70.33 -58.74 60.37
N LYS A 48 71.17 -57.84 60.91
CA LYS A 48 71.86 -57.96 62.21
C LYS A 48 72.80 -59.17 62.34
N SER A 49 73.10 -59.89 61.26
CA SER A 49 74.02 -61.01 61.34
C SER A 49 75.47 -60.54 61.45
N GLU A 50 76.24 -61.13 62.37
CA GLU A 50 77.65 -60.83 62.60
C GLU A 50 78.53 -61.09 61.37
N PHE A 51 79.54 -60.26 61.21
CA PHE A 51 80.58 -60.45 60.19
C PHE A 51 81.68 -61.36 60.72
N GLY A 52 82.28 -62.14 59.82
CA GLY A 52 83.33 -63.08 60.18
C GLY A 52 83.92 -63.76 58.94
N ILE A 53 84.63 -64.87 59.13
CA ILE A 53 85.35 -65.58 58.06
C ILE A 53 84.40 -66.00 56.92
N THR A 54 83.20 -66.48 57.26
CA THR A 54 82.22 -66.97 56.28
C THR A 54 81.29 -65.87 55.73
N LYS A 55 81.16 -64.74 56.43
CA LYS A 55 80.32 -63.60 56.03
C LYS A 55 81.15 -62.35 55.85
N ARG A 56 81.50 -62.09 54.58
CA ARG A 56 82.20 -60.88 54.19
C ARG A 56 81.33 -59.63 54.42
N LYS A 57 81.96 -58.62 55.03
CA LYS A 57 81.41 -57.27 55.19
C LYS A 57 81.57 -56.46 53.90
N TYR A 58 80.49 -55.86 53.43
CA TYR A 58 80.45 -54.94 52.30
C TYR A 58 80.04 -53.55 52.76
N ARG A 59 80.52 -52.53 52.05
CA ARG A 59 80.20 -51.13 52.35
C ARG A 59 79.12 -50.63 51.39
N CYS A 60 77.97 -50.23 51.93
CA CYS A 60 76.97 -49.51 51.15
C CYS A 60 77.56 -48.18 50.66
N LYS A 61 77.41 -47.81 49.39
CA LYS A 61 77.94 -46.53 48.90
C LYS A 61 77.04 -45.33 49.15
N PHE A 62 75.85 -45.53 49.74
CA PHE A 62 74.91 -44.45 50.03
C PHE A 62 74.92 -44.06 51.51
N CYS A 63 74.85 -45.02 52.44
CA CYS A 63 74.92 -44.73 53.88
C CYS A 63 76.27 -45.10 54.52
N TRP A 64 77.21 -45.66 53.74
CA TRP A 64 78.54 -46.13 54.17
C TRP A 64 78.58 -47.19 55.27
N ARG A 65 77.44 -47.67 55.77
CA ARG A 65 77.34 -48.73 56.77
C ARG A 65 77.74 -50.13 56.25
N GLY A 66 78.06 -51.02 57.18
CA GLY A 66 78.42 -52.41 56.96
C GLY A 66 77.21 -53.31 56.68
N VAL A 67 77.22 -54.00 55.55
CA VAL A 67 76.15 -54.93 55.12
C VAL A 67 76.70 -56.26 54.59
N CYS A 68 75.93 -57.34 54.69
CA CYS A 68 76.29 -58.63 54.10
C CYS A 68 75.94 -58.67 52.61
N SER A 69 76.41 -59.69 51.88
CA SER A 69 76.13 -59.81 50.44
C SER A 69 74.63 -59.89 50.13
N LYS A 70 73.86 -60.63 50.95
CA LYS A 70 72.41 -60.83 50.76
C LYS A 70 71.59 -59.54 50.93
N CYS A 71 72.02 -58.66 51.84
CA CYS A 71 71.33 -57.39 52.09
C CYS A 71 71.86 -56.23 51.23
N SER A 72 72.64 -56.54 50.18
CA SER A 72 73.26 -55.54 49.31
C SER A 72 73.47 -56.06 47.89
N GLU A 73 72.56 -56.89 47.39
CA GLU A 73 72.69 -57.53 46.07
C GLU A 73 72.59 -56.50 44.94
N GLN A 74 71.84 -55.43 45.16
CA GLN A 74 71.58 -54.40 44.17
C GLN A 74 72.77 -53.44 43.99
N LYS A 75 72.98 -53.03 42.75
CA LYS A 75 73.86 -51.90 42.40
C LYS A 75 73.00 -50.83 41.75
N THR A 76 73.19 -49.58 42.16
CA THR A 76 72.50 -48.45 41.54
C THR A 76 73.47 -47.35 41.15
N TYR A 77 73.06 -46.47 40.23
CA TYR A 77 73.84 -45.33 39.79
C TYR A 77 74.12 -44.37 40.94
N HIS A 78 75.40 -44.09 41.18
CA HIS A 78 75.82 -43.17 42.22
C HIS A 78 76.10 -41.77 41.64
N PRO A 79 75.44 -40.70 42.13
CA PRO A 79 75.55 -39.35 41.57
C PRO A 79 76.98 -38.82 41.43
N ILE A 80 77.77 -38.96 42.51
CA ILE A 80 79.14 -38.42 42.57
C ILE A 80 80.12 -39.24 41.72
N PHE A 81 80.02 -40.57 41.76
CA PHE A 81 80.97 -41.44 41.06
C PHE A 81 80.59 -41.68 39.59
N ASN A 82 79.39 -41.28 39.17
CA ASN A 82 78.86 -41.46 37.81
C ASN A 82 78.89 -42.94 37.32
N ILE A 83 78.84 -43.91 38.24
CA ILE A 83 78.89 -45.35 37.94
C ILE A 83 78.01 -46.13 38.92
N ALA A 84 77.58 -47.33 38.51
CA ALA A 84 76.79 -48.21 39.35
C ALA A 84 77.62 -48.74 40.54
N LYS A 85 77.12 -48.53 41.76
CA LYS A 85 77.76 -48.93 43.02
C LYS A 85 76.83 -49.78 43.87
N ARG A 86 77.43 -50.68 44.66
CA ARG A 86 76.72 -51.54 45.62
C ARG A 86 76.09 -50.69 46.71
N ILE A 87 74.81 -50.92 46.98
CA ILE A 87 74.08 -50.29 48.08
C ILE A 87 73.30 -51.34 48.88
N CYS A 88 72.85 -50.99 50.08
CA CYS A 88 72.01 -51.89 50.87
C CYS A 88 70.55 -51.80 50.42
N ASP A 89 69.75 -52.80 50.79
CA ASP A 89 68.34 -52.88 50.38
C ASP A 89 67.52 -51.68 50.86
N ASP A 90 67.78 -51.16 52.07
CA ASP A 90 67.09 -49.97 52.59
C ASP A 90 67.40 -48.72 51.76
N CYS A 91 68.69 -48.49 51.43
CA CYS A 91 69.08 -47.41 50.52
C CYS A 91 68.48 -47.60 49.12
N PHE A 92 68.32 -48.84 48.66
CA PHE A 92 67.75 -49.13 47.35
C PHE A 92 66.25 -48.80 47.32
N LYS A 93 65.49 -49.17 48.36
CA LYS A 93 64.07 -48.79 48.50
C LYS A 93 63.89 -47.28 48.49
N ILE A 94 64.71 -46.54 49.24
CA ILE A 94 64.67 -45.08 49.27
C ILE A 94 65.00 -44.51 47.89
N TYR A 95 66.02 -45.04 47.21
CA TYR A 95 66.40 -44.63 45.86
C TYR A 95 65.26 -44.83 44.86
N VAL A 96 64.67 -46.02 44.81
CA VAL A 96 63.55 -46.33 43.89
C VAL A 96 62.33 -45.46 44.19
N HIS A 97 61.97 -45.31 45.47
CA HIS A 97 60.86 -44.44 45.87
C HIS A 97 61.08 -43.02 45.35
N ARG A 98 62.27 -42.43 45.56
CA ARG A 98 62.57 -41.07 45.09
C ARG A 98 62.54 -40.94 43.58
N LEU A 99 63.07 -41.91 42.84
CA LEU A 99 62.97 -41.90 41.38
C LEU A 99 61.51 -41.89 40.93
N SER A 100 60.67 -42.71 41.56
CA SER A 100 59.23 -42.73 41.24
C SER A 100 58.54 -41.41 41.59
N THR A 101 58.85 -40.81 42.74
CA THR A 101 58.30 -39.50 43.14
C THR A 101 58.66 -38.40 42.15
N VAL A 102 59.94 -38.30 41.76
CA VAL A 102 60.38 -37.29 40.79
C VAL A 102 59.72 -37.49 39.43
N SER A 103 59.59 -38.74 38.98
CA SER A 103 58.89 -39.05 37.72
C SER A 103 57.42 -38.65 37.77
N VAL A 104 56.73 -38.94 38.88
CA VAL A 104 55.32 -38.58 39.07
C VAL A 104 55.16 -37.05 39.17
N GLU A 105 56.01 -36.36 39.93
CA GLU A 105 56.00 -34.90 40.05
C GLU A 105 56.21 -34.21 38.70
N TYR A 106 57.09 -34.75 37.85
CA TYR A 106 57.30 -34.27 36.50
C TYR A 106 56.04 -34.44 35.63
N GLU A 107 55.43 -35.63 35.61
CA GLU A 107 54.20 -35.87 34.83
C GLU A 107 53.01 -35.05 35.35
N VAL A 108 52.91 -34.84 36.66
CA VAL A 108 51.90 -33.97 37.27
C VAL A 108 52.12 -32.52 36.85
N SER A 109 53.37 -32.03 36.89
CA SER A 109 53.70 -30.67 36.48
C SER A 109 53.42 -30.43 35.00
N ARG A 110 53.79 -31.38 34.15
CA ARG A 110 53.47 -31.37 32.72
C ARG A 110 51.96 -31.37 32.47
N SER A 111 51.21 -32.22 33.17
CA SER A 111 49.76 -32.28 33.04
C SER A 111 49.08 -30.98 33.47
N LYS A 112 49.57 -30.34 34.54
CA LYS A 112 49.06 -29.02 34.99
C LYS A 112 49.23 -27.95 33.92
N GLN A 113 50.39 -27.87 33.27
CA GLN A 113 50.63 -26.92 32.18
C GLN A 113 49.64 -27.12 31.03
N VAL A 114 49.42 -28.38 30.61
CA VAL A 114 48.45 -28.68 29.55
C VAL A 114 47.02 -28.32 29.98
N ILE A 115 46.65 -28.56 31.24
CA ILE A 115 45.33 -28.18 31.76
C ILE A 115 45.15 -26.66 31.74
N GLU A 116 46.14 -25.89 32.15
CA GLU A 116 46.10 -24.42 32.14
C GLU A 116 45.95 -23.87 30.70
N GLU A 117 46.70 -24.42 29.74
CA GLU A 117 46.57 -24.06 28.32
C GLU A 117 45.18 -24.38 27.76
N LEU A 118 44.63 -25.56 28.06
CA LEU A 118 43.30 -25.96 27.63
C LEU A 118 42.21 -25.10 28.28
N GLN A 119 42.35 -24.75 29.56
CA GLN A 119 41.42 -23.86 30.26
C GLN A 119 41.39 -22.46 29.62
N TYR A 120 42.55 -21.93 29.26
CA TYR A 120 42.65 -20.67 28.54
C TYR A 120 41.94 -20.75 27.18
N TYR A 121 42.20 -21.81 26.40
CA TYR A 121 41.55 -22.02 25.11
C TYR A 121 40.02 -22.13 25.23
N ILE A 122 39.52 -22.96 26.15
CA ILE A 122 38.07 -23.13 26.39
C ILE A 122 37.42 -21.80 26.75
N THR A 123 38.07 -20.99 27.60
CA THR A 123 37.56 -19.67 27.99
C THR A 123 37.40 -18.75 26.78
N ASN A 124 38.40 -18.70 25.89
CA ASN A 124 38.32 -17.89 24.67
C ASN A 124 37.19 -18.34 23.73
N VAL A 125 37.02 -19.66 23.57
CA VAL A 125 35.92 -20.22 22.75
C VAL A 125 34.56 -19.87 23.35
N ILE A 126 34.41 -19.91 24.67
CA ILE A 126 33.17 -19.51 25.35
C ILE A 126 32.87 -18.03 25.10
N GLU A 127 33.85 -17.14 25.21
CA GLU A 127 33.67 -15.71 24.96
C GLU A 127 33.36 -15.40 23.49
N GLU A 128 33.94 -16.14 22.53
CA GLU A 128 33.53 -16.08 21.13
C GLU A 128 32.06 -16.50 20.95
N LYS A 129 31.65 -17.63 21.52
CA LYS A 129 30.27 -18.11 21.39
C LYS A 129 29.25 -17.19 22.07
N LYS A 130 29.60 -16.54 23.17
CA LYS A 130 28.77 -15.50 23.79
C LYS A 130 28.52 -14.33 22.82
N ARG A 131 29.53 -13.90 22.07
CA ARG A 131 29.37 -12.84 21.04
C ARG A 131 28.44 -13.28 19.91
N ASP A 132 28.56 -14.53 19.45
CA ASP A 132 27.67 -15.11 18.44
C ASP A 132 26.21 -15.12 18.93
N VAL A 133 25.97 -15.52 20.19
CA VAL A 133 24.64 -15.53 20.79
C VAL A 133 24.03 -14.12 20.83
N THR A 134 24.79 -13.12 21.29
CA THR A 134 24.33 -11.72 21.29
C THR A 134 24.01 -11.22 19.88
N MET A 135 24.81 -11.59 18.88
CA MET A 135 24.55 -11.23 17.47
C MET A 135 23.23 -11.84 16.98
N VAL A 136 22.95 -13.10 17.32
CA VAL A 136 21.67 -13.76 16.97
C VAL A 136 20.48 -13.03 17.58
N GLU A 137 20.58 -12.57 18.83
CA GLU A 137 19.51 -11.80 19.47
C GLU A 137 19.26 -10.45 18.77
N VAL A 138 20.33 -9.75 18.38
CA VAL A 138 20.22 -8.51 17.59
C VAL A 138 19.54 -8.77 16.24
N LEU A 139 19.92 -9.84 15.54
CA LEU A 139 19.32 -10.22 14.26
C LEU A 139 17.84 -10.58 14.42
N LYS A 140 17.47 -11.27 15.51
CA LYS A 140 16.08 -11.57 15.84
C LYS A 140 15.25 -10.30 16.02
N GLY A 141 15.78 -9.29 16.70
CA GLY A 141 15.13 -7.99 16.83
C GLY A 141 14.92 -7.28 15.49
N LYS A 142 15.92 -7.32 14.61
CA LYS A 142 15.80 -6.77 13.24
C LYS A 142 14.75 -7.51 12.40
N TYR A 143 14.71 -8.84 12.48
CA TYR A 143 13.72 -9.65 11.78
C TYR A 143 12.28 -9.29 12.19
N GLN A 144 12.02 -9.13 13.49
CA GLN A 144 10.72 -8.72 14.00
C GLN A 144 10.29 -7.32 13.51
N LEU A 145 11.23 -6.40 13.32
CA LEU A 145 10.94 -5.09 12.74
C LEU A 145 10.52 -5.21 11.27
N ILE A 146 11.27 -5.99 10.49
CA ILE A 146 10.96 -6.25 9.08
C ILE A 146 9.59 -6.93 8.95
N GLU A 147 9.24 -7.88 9.82
CA GLU A 147 7.90 -8.50 9.83
C GLU A 147 6.79 -7.48 10.05
N LYS A 148 6.97 -6.53 10.97
CA LYS A 148 6.01 -5.43 11.20
C LYS A 148 5.88 -4.53 9.98
N GLU A 149 6.99 -4.20 9.32
CA GLU A 149 6.99 -3.41 8.09
C GLU A 149 6.24 -4.12 6.95
N ILE A 150 6.49 -5.42 6.76
CA ILE A 150 5.77 -6.25 5.79
C ILE A 150 4.27 -6.23 6.07
N GLN A 151 3.86 -6.36 7.34
CA GLN A 151 2.45 -6.33 7.71
C GLN A 151 1.83 -4.94 7.44
N ASN A 152 2.55 -3.86 7.70
CA ASN A 152 2.10 -2.51 7.37
C ASN A 152 1.92 -2.32 5.85
N ILE A 153 2.87 -2.79 5.04
CA ILE A 153 2.79 -2.73 3.57
C ILE A 153 1.58 -3.53 3.06
N LYS A 154 1.32 -4.73 3.62
CA LYS A 154 0.13 -5.52 3.28
C LYS A 154 -1.17 -4.75 3.56
N ASN A 155 -1.28 -4.16 4.75
CA ASN A 155 -2.46 -3.35 5.12
C ASN A 155 -2.64 -2.15 4.17
N GLN A 156 -1.55 -1.49 3.77
CA GLN A 156 -1.61 -0.41 2.79
C GLN A 156 -2.07 -0.89 1.41
N TYR A 157 -1.61 -2.06 0.97
CA TYR A 157 -2.04 -2.67 -0.28
C TYR A 157 -3.54 -2.99 -0.26
N ASP A 158 -4.03 -3.61 0.82
CA ASP A 158 -5.45 -3.94 0.98
C ASP A 158 -6.33 -2.67 0.95
N ASN A 159 -5.89 -1.61 1.61
CA ASN A 159 -6.58 -0.31 1.58
C ASN A 159 -6.61 0.29 0.18
N ARG A 160 -5.51 0.18 -0.59
CA ARG A 160 -5.46 0.64 -1.99
C ARG A 160 -6.39 -0.16 -2.90
N THR A 161 -6.51 -1.47 -2.68
CA THR A 161 -7.43 -2.34 -3.43
C THR A 161 -8.87 -1.93 -3.17
N LYS A 162 -9.27 -1.75 -1.90
CA LYS A 162 -10.61 -1.27 -1.55
C LYS A 162 -10.91 0.11 -2.14
N LEU A 163 -9.92 1.01 -2.13
CA LEU A 163 -10.08 2.34 -2.75
C LEU A 163 -10.27 2.23 -4.26
N ARG A 164 -9.54 1.33 -4.93
CA ARG A 164 -9.69 1.09 -6.37
C ARG A 164 -11.09 0.57 -6.70
N GLU A 165 -11.60 -0.40 -5.93
CA GLU A 165 -12.95 -0.94 -6.11
C GLU A 165 -14.02 0.16 -5.93
N ALA A 166 -13.89 0.99 -4.89
CA ALA A 166 -14.80 2.11 -4.66
C ALA A 166 -14.77 3.15 -5.80
N VAL A 167 -13.58 3.44 -6.34
CA VAL A 167 -13.44 4.34 -7.51
C VAL A 167 -14.09 3.73 -8.74
N GLU A 168 -13.92 2.43 -8.99
CA GLU A 168 -14.55 1.74 -10.12
C GLU A 168 -16.08 1.75 -10.02
N GLU A 169 -16.62 1.55 -8.83
CA GLU A 169 -18.07 1.64 -8.57
C GLU A 169 -18.60 3.06 -8.86
N LYS A 170 -17.88 4.09 -8.42
CA LYS A 170 -18.23 5.49 -8.72
C LYS A 170 -18.15 5.82 -10.20
N LEU A 171 -17.18 5.26 -10.92
CA LEU A 171 -17.09 5.41 -12.38
C LEU A 171 -18.29 4.78 -13.08
N LYS A 172 -18.72 3.58 -12.68
CA LYS A 172 -19.91 2.91 -13.22
C LYS A 172 -21.17 3.76 -12.99
N GLU A 173 -21.32 4.33 -11.80
CA GLU A 173 -22.44 5.22 -11.49
C GLU A 173 -22.41 6.50 -12.33
N ASN A 174 -21.26 7.15 -12.49
CA ASN A 174 -21.13 8.32 -13.37
C ASN A 174 -21.52 7.99 -14.82
N THR A 175 -21.06 6.85 -15.35
CA THR A 175 -21.46 6.40 -16.71
C THR A 175 -22.97 6.16 -16.82
N ARG A 176 -23.63 5.70 -15.74
CA ARG A 176 -25.09 5.56 -15.71
C ARG A 176 -25.78 6.93 -15.76
N ILE A 177 -25.34 7.88 -14.92
CA ILE A 177 -25.86 9.26 -14.90
C ILE A 177 -25.70 9.93 -16.27
N GLU A 178 -24.55 9.78 -16.93
CA GLU A 178 -24.31 10.33 -18.27
C GLU A 178 -25.32 9.80 -19.31
N LYS A 179 -25.65 8.50 -19.25
CA LYS A 179 -26.68 7.90 -20.12
C LYS A 179 -28.06 8.48 -19.83
N GLU A 180 -28.43 8.63 -18.56
CA GLU A 180 -29.71 9.20 -18.15
C GLU A 180 -29.83 10.68 -18.58
N LEU A 181 -28.75 11.47 -18.44
CA LEU A 181 -28.68 12.84 -18.95
C LEU A 181 -28.87 12.90 -20.47
N GLY A 182 -28.25 11.98 -21.22
CA GLY A 182 -28.44 11.88 -22.67
C GLY A 182 -29.90 11.64 -23.07
N VAL A 183 -30.63 10.81 -22.32
CA VAL A 183 -32.08 10.59 -22.55
C VAL A 183 -32.87 11.87 -22.27
N LEU A 184 -32.61 12.56 -21.16
CA LEU A 184 -33.27 13.81 -20.82
C LEU A 184 -33.02 14.93 -21.84
N GLU A 185 -31.82 15.01 -22.41
CA GLU A 185 -31.51 15.96 -23.49
C GLU A 185 -32.34 15.68 -24.75
N ILE A 186 -32.50 14.40 -25.11
CA ILE A 186 -33.36 13.99 -26.24
C ILE A 186 -34.81 14.38 -25.96
N GLU A 187 -35.35 14.09 -24.78
CA GLU A 187 -36.71 14.47 -24.38
C GLU A 187 -36.93 15.99 -24.42
N ASN A 188 -35.97 16.76 -23.92
CA ASN A 188 -36.01 18.22 -23.97
C ASN A 188 -36.01 18.73 -25.42
N ARG A 189 -35.25 18.09 -26.31
CA ARG A 189 -35.28 18.42 -27.75
C ARG A 189 -36.65 18.13 -28.36
N PHE A 190 -37.28 17.01 -28.02
CA PHE A 190 -38.65 16.70 -28.44
C PHE A 190 -39.66 17.73 -27.90
N ARG A 191 -39.56 18.10 -26.62
CA ARG A 191 -40.40 19.12 -25.99
C ARG A 191 -40.29 20.46 -26.70
N ARG A 192 -39.07 20.92 -27.00
CA ARG A 192 -38.83 22.17 -27.78
C ARG A 192 -39.40 22.10 -29.19
N ARG A 193 -39.33 20.95 -29.88
CA ARG A 193 -39.98 20.76 -31.19
C ARG A 193 -41.51 20.84 -31.09
N LYS A 194 -42.10 20.16 -30.12
CA LYS A 194 -43.55 20.20 -29.89
C LYS A 194 -44.02 21.63 -29.59
N SER A 195 -43.28 22.37 -28.77
CA SER A 195 -43.58 23.77 -28.47
C SER A 195 -43.59 24.65 -29.72
N ARG A 196 -42.60 24.48 -30.62
CA ARG A 196 -42.58 25.18 -31.91
C ARG A 196 -43.76 24.84 -32.80
N ILE A 197 -44.14 23.56 -32.90
CA ILE A 197 -45.32 23.14 -33.67
C ILE A 197 -46.61 23.77 -33.12
N VAL A 198 -46.75 23.82 -31.79
CA VAL A 198 -47.87 24.48 -31.14
C VAL A 198 -47.88 25.97 -31.46
N GLU A 199 -46.73 26.64 -31.36
CA GLU A 199 -46.57 28.06 -31.67
C GLU A 199 -46.88 28.38 -33.14
N ASP A 200 -46.40 27.57 -34.08
CA ASP A 200 -46.72 27.68 -35.51
C ASP A 200 -48.23 27.51 -35.77
N ARG A 201 -48.87 26.55 -35.10
CA ARG A 201 -50.34 26.37 -35.18
C ARG A 201 -51.09 27.56 -34.61
N VAL A 202 -50.68 28.08 -33.46
CA VAL A 202 -51.27 29.28 -32.85
C VAL A 202 -51.13 30.47 -33.80
N ASN A 203 -49.96 30.66 -34.41
CA ASN A 203 -49.71 31.71 -35.39
C ASN A 203 -50.56 31.53 -36.66
N TRP A 204 -50.76 30.30 -37.12
CA TRP A 204 -51.63 29.99 -38.26
C TRP A 204 -53.10 30.28 -37.97
N ILE A 205 -53.60 29.88 -36.79
CA ILE A 205 -54.96 30.20 -36.33
C ILE A 205 -55.16 31.71 -36.30
N ARG A 206 -54.21 32.47 -35.72
CA ARG A 206 -54.27 33.93 -35.69
C ARG A 206 -54.38 34.54 -37.09
N LYS A 207 -53.63 34.04 -38.08
CA LYS A 207 -53.74 34.48 -39.48
C LYS A 207 -55.10 34.16 -40.10
N LEU A 208 -55.72 33.04 -39.74
CA LEU A 208 -57.07 32.71 -40.20
C LEU A 208 -58.11 33.62 -39.56
N ASP A 209 -57.99 33.91 -38.27
CA ASP A 209 -58.86 34.86 -37.57
C ASP A 209 -58.78 36.25 -38.18
N ASP A 210 -57.58 36.73 -38.52
CA ASP A 210 -57.38 38.01 -39.22
C ASP A 210 -58.08 38.02 -40.60
N LYS A 211 -57.92 36.94 -41.37
CA LYS A 211 -58.59 36.79 -42.68
C LYS A 211 -60.12 36.75 -42.53
N LEU A 212 -60.63 35.98 -41.58
CA LEU A 212 -62.05 35.89 -41.28
C LEU A 212 -62.59 37.25 -40.85
N GLY A 213 -61.84 37.99 -40.03
CA GLY A 213 -62.14 39.36 -39.63
C GLY A 213 -62.27 40.30 -40.83
N ASN A 214 -61.39 40.17 -41.84
CA ASN A 214 -61.49 40.95 -43.08
C ASN A 214 -62.72 40.55 -43.92
N VAL A 215 -62.99 39.26 -44.09
CA VAL A 215 -64.20 38.78 -44.80
C VAL A 215 -65.47 39.29 -44.12
N ILE A 216 -65.51 39.29 -42.78
CA ILE A 216 -66.63 39.84 -42.01
C ILE A 216 -66.75 41.35 -42.25
N LYS A 217 -65.65 42.11 -42.23
CA LYS A 217 -65.64 43.56 -42.55
C LYS A 217 -66.18 43.82 -43.96
N ASP A 218 -65.74 43.06 -44.96
CA ASP A 218 -66.18 43.19 -46.34
C ASP A 218 -67.67 42.87 -46.48
N LYS A 219 -68.14 41.82 -45.81
CA LYS A 219 -69.58 41.46 -45.79
C LYS A 219 -70.42 42.55 -45.12
N ILE A 220 -69.92 43.16 -44.05
CA ILE A 220 -70.56 44.32 -43.41
C ILE A 220 -70.59 45.52 -44.37
N LEU A 221 -69.51 45.76 -45.12
CA LEU A 221 -69.44 46.85 -46.09
C LEU A 221 -70.44 46.63 -47.25
N LEU A 222 -70.44 45.44 -47.85
CA LEU A 222 -71.40 45.05 -48.88
C LEU A 222 -72.84 45.15 -48.39
N SER A 223 -73.11 44.73 -47.14
CA SER A 223 -74.43 44.88 -46.53
C SER A 223 -74.84 46.35 -46.40
N LYS A 224 -73.91 47.25 -46.05
CA LYS A 224 -74.18 48.70 -46.00
C LYS A 224 -74.44 49.27 -47.38
N GLU A 225 -73.72 48.82 -48.41
CA GLU A 225 -73.94 49.24 -49.80
C GLU A 225 -75.27 48.74 -50.35
N ALA A 226 -75.64 47.49 -50.07
CA ALA A 226 -76.95 46.94 -50.42
C ALA A 226 -78.09 47.76 -49.82
N MET A 227 -77.98 48.16 -48.54
CA MET A 227 -78.95 49.05 -47.90
C MET A 227 -79.07 50.42 -48.60
N LYS A 228 -77.95 51.00 -49.06
CA LYS A 228 -77.97 52.25 -49.84
C LYS A 228 -78.64 52.05 -51.20
N LEU A 229 -78.38 50.93 -51.85
CA LEU A 229 -78.99 50.59 -53.14
C LEU A 229 -80.50 50.40 -53.00
N GLU A 230 -80.95 49.66 -51.99
CA GLU A 230 -82.36 49.49 -51.65
C GLU A 230 -83.06 50.83 -51.39
N ALA A 231 -82.43 51.73 -50.64
CA ALA A 231 -82.95 53.08 -50.42
C ALA A 231 -83.06 53.87 -51.74
N THR A 232 -82.11 53.68 -52.66
CA THR A 232 -82.12 54.31 -53.98
C THR A 232 -83.22 53.74 -54.88
N ILE A 233 -83.40 52.41 -54.89
CA ILE A 233 -84.50 51.72 -55.58
C ILE A 233 -85.85 52.19 -55.03
N LYS A 234 -85.99 52.36 -53.71
CA LYS A 234 -87.20 52.93 -53.11
C LYS A 234 -87.47 54.36 -53.59
N LYS A 235 -86.43 55.21 -53.68
CA LYS A 235 -86.57 56.57 -54.25
C LYS A 235 -86.95 56.56 -55.73
N SER A 236 -86.35 55.68 -56.54
CA SER A 236 -86.65 55.61 -57.98
C SER A 236 -88.03 55.02 -58.25
N THR A 237 -88.47 54.01 -57.47
CA THR A 237 -89.84 53.49 -57.55
C THR A 237 -90.87 54.52 -57.12
N GLN A 238 -90.60 55.33 -56.10
CA GLN A 238 -91.45 56.47 -55.72
C GLN A 238 -91.56 57.50 -56.86
N LYS A 239 -90.43 57.90 -57.45
CA LYS A 239 -90.42 58.78 -58.65
C LYS A 239 -91.18 58.17 -59.82
N ARG A 240 -91.09 56.85 -60.02
CA ARG A 240 -91.81 56.16 -61.08
C ARG A 240 -93.32 56.26 -60.88
N LYS A 241 -93.80 56.08 -59.65
CA LYS A 241 -95.20 56.30 -59.28
C LYS A 241 -95.64 57.74 -59.51
N GLU A 242 -94.83 58.73 -59.15
CA GLU A 242 -95.12 60.14 -59.44
C GLU A 242 -95.23 60.42 -60.96
N ILE A 243 -94.34 59.83 -61.77
CA ILE A 243 -94.41 59.93 -63.23
C ILE A 243 -95.68 59.26 -63.77
N GLU A 244 -96.05 58.12 -63.23
CA GLU A 244 -97.23 57.35 -63.63
C GLU A 244 -98.53 58.10 -63.27
N GLU A 245 -98.60 58.69 -62.08
CA GLU A 245 -99.67 59.62 -61.68
C GLU A 245 -99.72 60.86 -62.59
N ASN A 246 -98.57 61.45 -62.92
CA ASN A 246 -98.49 62.56 -63.87
C ASN A 246 -98.96 62.16 -65.27
N TYR A 247 -98.68 60.92 -65.71
CA TYR A 247 -99.15 60.40 -66.99
C TYR A 247 -100.67 60.21 -66.99
N ILE A 248 -101.23 59.65 -65.91
CA ILE A 248 -102.69 59.52 -65.71
C ILE A 248 -103.35 60.91 -65.72
N ASN A 249 -102.76 61.89 -65.04
CA ASN A 249 -103.25 63.28 -65.05
C ASN A 249 -103.18 63.91 -66.45
N LEU A 250 -102.10 63.68 -67.20
CA LEU A 250 -101.97 64.11 -68.60
C LEU A 250 -103.05 63.48 -69.48
N GLU A 251 -103.36 62.21 -69.27
CA GLU A 251 -104.39 61.49 -70.03
C GLU A 251 -105.80 62.02 -69.68
N MET A 252 -106.06 62.34 -68.42
CA MET A 252 -107.30 63.03 -68.01
C MET A 252 -107.42 64.42 -68.65
N LEU A 253 -106.33 65.19 -68.69
CA LEU A 253 -106.31 66.50 -69.37
C LEU A 253 -106.52 66.38 -70.88
N ARG A 254 -105.98 65.34 -71.53
CA ARG A 254 -106.28 65.02 -72.94
C ARG A 254 -107.76 64.70 -73.14
N ASN A 255 -108.35 63.89 -72.28
CA ASN A 255 -109.77 63.55 -72.34
C ASN A 255 -110.66 64.77 -72.10
N GLN A 256 -110.30 65.67 -71.17
CA GLN A 256 -110.97 66.95 -70.97
C GLN A 256 -110.87 67.85 -72.21
N LYS A 257 -109.68 67.92 -72.82
CA LYS A 257 -109.47 68.66 -74.07
C LYS A 257 -110.34 68.11 -75.22
N GLU A 258 -110.46 66.80 -75.36
CA GLU A 258 -111.36 66.18 -76.34
C GLU A 258 -112.84 66.46 -76.05
N ASN A 259 -113.25 66.44 -74.78
CA ASN A 259 -114.62 66.76 -74.39
C ASN A 259 -114.96 68.22 -74.69
N LEU A 260 -114.06 69.16 -74.39
CA LEU A 260 -114.21 70.57 -74.75
C LEU A 260 -114.29 70.75 -76.27
N LYS A 261 -113.49 69.99 -77.03
CA LYS A 261 -113.54 70.01 -78.51
C LYS A 261 -114.90 69.53 -79.04
N LYS A 262 -115.48 68.48 -78.45
CA LYS A 262 -116.83 68.00 -78.76
C LYS A 262 -117.93 68.99 -78.36
N GLN A 263 -117.79 69.70 -77.24
CA GLN A 263 -118.72 70.78 -76.85
C GLN A 263 -118.68 71.96 -77.84
N LEU A 264 -117.50 72.28 -78.37
CA LEU A 264 -117.32 73.30 -79.39
C LEU A 264 -117.98 72.88 -80.72
N GLU A 265 -117.82 71.62 -81.12
CA GLU A 265 -118.43 71.06 -82.33
C GLU A 265 -119.98 70.94 -82.23
N ASN A 266 -120.50 70.72 -81.02
CA ASN A 266 -121.95 70.68 -80.77
C ASN A 266 -122.61 72.07 -80.72
N SER A 267 -121.86 73.11 -80.35
CA SER A 267 -122.36 74.49 -80.36
C SER A 267 -122.53 75.07 -81.77
N GLN A 268 -122.00 74.39 -82.80
CA GLN A 268 -122.00 74.89 -84.18
C GLN A 268 -123.09 74.29 -85.09
N ARG A 269 -124.06 73.53 -84.57
CA ARG A 269 -125.07 72.83 -85.40
C ARG A 269 -126.55 73.11 -85.13
N GLU A 270 -126.89 74.19 -84.42
CA GLU A 270 -128.30 74.61 -84.29
C GLU A 270 -128.45 76.13 -84.46
N THR A 271 -128.70 76.59 -85.69
CA THR A 271 -129.99 77.21 -86.09
C THR A 271 -129.89 77.99 -87.42
N PRO A 272 -130.90 77.89 -88.33
CA PRO A 272 -130.97 78.59 -89.61
C PRO A 272 -132.07 79.68 -89.73
N LYS A 273 -131.72 80.73 -90.51
CA LYS A 273 -132.50 81.63 -91.42
C LYS A 273 -134.00 81.97 -91.14
N LYS A 274 -134.29 83.27 -90.93
CA LYS A 274 -135.04 84.23 -91.83
C LYS A 274 -135.73 85.38 -91.05
N SER A 275 -135.65 86.60 -91.60
CA SER A 275 -136.74 87.55 -91.94
C SER A 275 -136.55 89.04 -91.54
N CYS A 276 -136.55 89.89 -92.57
CA CYS A 276 -136.97 91.29 -92.74
C CYS A 276 -137.49 92.16 -91.58
N LEU A 277 -137.07 93.44 -91.58
CA LEU A 277 -137.84 94.71 -91.45
C LEU A 277 -136.81 95.86 -91.28
N GLU A 278 -136.55 96.71 -92.28
CA GLU A 278 -137.23 97.99 -92.58
C GLU A 278 -137.43 98.96 -91.39
N CYS A 279 -136.85 100.16 -91.58
CA CYS A 279 -137.37 101.49 -91.24
C CYS A 279 -137.18 102.14 -89.84
N ILE A 280 -136.47 103.29 -89.86
CA ILE A 280 -136.92 104.67 -89.50
C ILE A 280 -136.28 105.39 -88.27
N ILE A 281 -135.70 106.57 -88.60
CA ILE A 281 -135.57 107.87 -87.85
C ILE A 281 -134.35 108.18 -86.96
N GLN A 282 -133.73 109.32 -87.31
CA GLN A 282 -132.96 110.35 -86.57
C GLN A 282 -131.64 109.99 -85.86
#